data_AF-A0A847X1X0-F1
#
_entry.id   AF-A0A847X1X0-F1
#
_cell.length_a   1.000
_cell.length_b   1.000
_cell.length_c   1.000
_cell.angle_alpha   90.00
_cell.angle_beta   90.00
_cell.angle_gamma   90.00
#
_symmetry.space_group_name_H-M   'P 1'
#
loop_
_entity.id
_entity.type
_entity.pdbx_description
1 polymer ?
#
loop_
_entity_poly.entity_id
_entity_poly.type
_entity_poly.pdbx_seq_one_letter_code
_entity_poly.pdbx_strand_id
1 'polypeptide(L)'
;MSKSPSPRRKKFRVAALLGSVLAVATAAVALFASVTPSQAANIASQPDTQIAVFMVPLTLLVLVLLFEVARFAWRGTLPNPVPARANKRALLPLPKQDR
;
A
#
# COMPACT_ATOMS: atom_id res chain seq x y z
N MET A 1 22.23 -6.28 -19.00
CA MET A 1 21.56 -7.36 -18.25
C MET A 1 20.31 -6.79 -17.55
N SER A 2 19.14 -6.84 -18.18
CA SER A 2 17.89 -6.28 -17.64
C SER A 2 17.18 -7.28 -16.72
N LYS A 3 17.14 -7.01 -15.42
CA LYS A 3 16.37 -7.80 -14.44
C LYS A 3 14.88 -7.50 -14.59
N SER A 4 14.16 -8.36 -15.31
CA SER A 4 12.70 -8.38 -15.29
C SER A 4 12.22 -8.76 -13.89
N PRO A 5 11.34 -7.98 -13.23
CA PRO A 5 10.82 -8.37 -11.93
C PRO A 5 9.97 -9.64 -12.06
N SER A 6 10.40 -10.70 -11.37
CA SER A 6 9.72 -12.00 -11.39
C SER A 6 8.24 -11.86 -10.94
N PRO A 7 7.28 -12.49 -11.66
CA PRO A 7 5.85 -12.47 -11.34
C PRO A 7 5.52 -12.88 -9.89
N ARG A 8 6.37 -13.73 -9.29
CA ARG A 8 6.22 -14.23 -7.92
C ARG A 8 6.33 -13.13 -6.87
N ARG A 9 7.20 -12.13 -7.08
CA ARG A 9 7.35 -10.99 -6.14
C ARG A 9 6.15 -10.05 -6.14
N LYS A 10 5.45 -9.93 -7.28
CA LYS A 10 4.25 -9.08 -7.40
C LYS A 10 3.07 -9.71 -6.66
N LYS A 11 2.86 -11.02 -6.81
CA LYS A 11 1.81 -11.77 -6.11
C LYS A 11 2.01 -11.79 -4.59
N PHE A 12 3.26 -11.94 -4.13
CA PHE A 12 3.58 -11.87 -2.71
C PHE A 12 3.29 -10.51 -2.08
N ARG A 13 3.59 -9.40 -2.78
CA ARG A 13 3.26 -8.06 -2.28
C ARG A 13 1.76 -7.82 -2.14
N VAL A 14 0.96 -8.31 -3.09
CA VAL A 14 -0.51 -8.19 -3.03
C VAL A 14 -1.07 -9.02 -1.89
N ALA A 15 -0.62 -10.27 -1.74
CA ALA A 15 -1.03 -11.12 -0.63
C ALA A 15 -0.64 -10.54 0.74
N ALA A 16 0.55 -9.95 0.86
CA ALA A 16 1.01 -9.30 2.09
C ALA A 16 0.16 -8.06 2.43
N LEU A 17 -0.19 -7.23 1.45
CA LEU A 17 -1.06 -6.06 1.63
C LEU A 17 -2.48 -6.46 2.06
N LEU A 18 -3.09 -7.42 1.37
CA LEU A 18 -4.40 -7.93 1.77
C LEU A 18 -4.37 -8.57 3.15
N GLY A 19 -3.33 -9.36 3.44
CA GLY A 19 -3.15 -10.00 4.74
C GLY A 19 -3.01 -8.98 5.87
N SER A 20 -2.25 -7.89 5.67
CA SER A 20 -2.11 -6.85 6.69
C SER A 20 -3.40 -6.08 6.92
N VAL A 21 -4.14 -5.76 5.85
CA VAL A 21 -5.43 -5.05 5.98
C VAL A 21 -6.44 -5.92 6.71
N LEU A 22 -6.53 -7.21 6.34
CA LEU A 22 -7.43 -8.15 6.98
C LEU A 22 -7.08 -8.34 8.46
N ALA A 23 -5.80 -8.48 8.79
CA ALA A 23 -5.34 -8.64 10.18
C ALA A 23 -5.73 -7.44 11.05
N VAL A 24 -5.52 -6.20 10.56
CA VAL A 24 -5.90 -4.97 11.26
C VAL A 24 -7.42 -4.91 11.46
N ALA A 25 -8.20 -5.22 10.42
CA ALA A 25 -9.65 -5.25 10.51
C ALA A 25 -10.14 -6.28 11.54
N THR A 26 -9.59 -7.49 11.51
CA THR A 26 -9.94 -8.54 12.49
C THR A 26 -9.54 -8.18 13.91
N ALA A 27 -8.39 -7.54 14.11
CA ALA A 27 -7.97 -7.06 15.43
C ALA A 27 -8.91 -5.99 15.97
N ALA A 28 -9.32 -5.03 15.13
CA ALA A 28 -10.30 -4.02 15.51
C ALA A 28 -11.63 -4.66 15.92
N VAL A 29 -12.17 -5.57 15.10
CA VAL A 29 -13.42 -6.28 15.42
C VAL A 29 -13.31 -7.08 16.72
N ALA A 30 -12.19 -7.78 16.94
CA ALA A 30 -11.96 -8.54 18.17
C ALA A 30 -11.90 -7.63 19.41
N LEU A 31 -11.30 -6.44 19.30
CA LEU A 31 -11.26 -5.44 20.37
C LEU A 31 -12.66 -4.85 20.66
N PHE A 32 -13.46 -4.58 19.63
CA PHE A 32 -14.83 -4.10 19.82
C PHE A 32 -15.77 -5.21 20.34
N ALA A 33 -15.54 -6.47 19.97
CA ALA A 33 -16.32 -7.59 20.45
C ALA A 33 -15.95 -8.02 21.89
N SER A 34 -14.74 -7.70 22.35
CA SER A 34 -14.29 -8.04 23.72
C SER A 34 -14.73 -7.03 24.78
N VAL A 35 -15.14 -5.82 24.39
CA VAL A 35 -15.70 -4.82 25.31
C VAL A 35 -17.21 -4.96 25.39
N THR A 36 -17.74 -5.20 26.59
CA THR A 36 -19.19 -5.11 26.80
C THR A 36 -19.61 -3.64 26.76
N PRO A 37 -20.83 -3.30 26.27
CA PRO A 37 -21.30 -1.92 26.21
C PRO A 37 -21.23 -1.16 27.55
N SER A 38 -21.43 -1.87 28.68
CA SER A 38 -21.33 -1.30 30.03
C SER A 38 -19.91 -0.93 30.44
N GLN A 39 -18.93 -1.78 30.11
CA GLN A 39 -17.51 -1.49 30.34
C GLN A 39 -17.05 -0.31 29.47
N ALA A 40 -17.46 -0.29 28.19
CA ALA A 40 -17.12 0.79 27.27
C ALA A 40 -17.67 2.14 27.74
N ALA A 41 -18.91 2.18 28.23
CA ALA A 41 -19.52 3.41 28.77
C ALA A 41 -18.78 3.92 30.01
N ASN A 42 -18.43 3.02 30.95
CA ASN A 42 -17.71 3.38 32.17
C ASN A 42 -16.26 3.83 31.92
N ILE A 43 -15.60 3.23 30.92
CA ILE A 43 -14.25 3.62 30.49
C ILE A 43 -14.32 4.96 29.75
N ALA A 44 -15.27 5.14 28.84
CA ALA A 44 -15.48 6.39 28.10
C ALA A 44 -15.98 7.57 28.96
N SER A 45 -16.49 7.33 30.17
CA SER A 45 -16.81 8.42 31.12
C SER A 45 -15.57 9.00 31.82
N GLN A 46 -14.40 8.35 31.70
CA GLN A 46 -13.17 8.90 32.26
C GLN A 46 -12.61 9.99 31.33
N PRO A 47 -12.28 11.19 31.85
CA PRO A 47 -11.84 12.31 31.02
C PRO A 47 -10.58 12.00 30.20
N ASP A 48 -9.61 11.28 30.78
CA ASP A 48 -8.39 10.86 30.08
C ASP A 48 -8.69 9.88 28.94
N THR A 49 -9.68 9.01 29.13
CA THR A 49 -10.10 8.07 28.09
C THR A 49 -10.82 8.78 26.97
N GLN A 50 -11.66 9.78 27.25
CA GLN A 50 -12.30 10.58 26.20
C GLN A 50 -11.25 11.20 25.28
N ILE A 51 -10.18 11.74 25.86
CA ILE A 51 -9.06 12.29 25.10
C ILE A 51 -8.37 11.18 24.31
N ALA A 52 -8.06 10.04 24.95
CA ALA A 52 -7.36 8.92 24.32
C ALA A 52 -8.14 8.29 23.15
N VAL A 53 -9.47 8.20 23.24
CA VAL A 53 -10.34 7.65 22.20
C VAL A 53 -10.23 8.44 20.90
N PHE A 54 -9.94 9.74 20.95
CA PHE A 54 -9.70 10.56 19.76
C PHE A 54 -8.21 10.69 19.43
N MET A 55 -7.36 10.92 20.43
CA MET A 55 -5.94 11.19 20.22
C MET A 55 -5.16 9.97 19.75
N VAL A 56 -5.44 8.78 20.25
CA VAL A 56 -4.70 7.56 19.85
C VAL A 56 -4.98 7.19 18.38
N PRO A 57 -6.24 7.13 17.91
CA PRO A 57 -6.48 6.91 16.48
C PRO A 57 -5.89 8.02 15.59
N LEU A 58 -6.00 9.28 16.02
CA LEU A 58 -5.45 10.42 15.27
C LEU A 58 -3.92 10.34 15.15
N THR A 59 -3.22 10.06 16.25
CA THR A 59 -1.76 9.91 16.26
C THR A 59 -1.29 8.74 15.42
N LEU A 60 -1.97 7.59 15.49
CA LEU A 60 -1.68 6.46 14.61
C LEU A 60 -1.88 6.80 13.14
N LEU A 61 -2.96 7.53 12.81
CA LEU A 61 -3.20 8.00 11.43
C LEU A 61 -2.06 8.90 10.95
N VAL A 62 -1.62 9.85 11.77
CA VAL A 62 -0.50 10.74 11.46
C VAL A 62 0.80 9.96 11.29
N LEU A 63 1.09 9.00 12.17
CA LEU A 63 2.29 8.16 12.07
C LEU A 63 2.30 7.33 10.79
N VAL A 64 1.16 6.74 10.40
CA VAL A 64 1.02 6.01 9.14
C VAL A 64 1.26 6.94 7.95
N LEU A 65 0.68 8.14 7.96
CA LEU A 65 0.89 9.12 6.89
C LEU A 65 2.36 9.54 6.79
N LEU A 66 3.02 9.82 7.91
CA LEU A 66 4.44 10.13 7.95
C LEU A 66 5.30 8.97 7.44
N PHE A 67 4.95 7.74 7.82
CA PHE A 67 5.62 6.54 7.30
C PHE A 67 5.43 6.40 5.78
N GLU A 68 4.23 6.66 5.26
CA GLU A 68 3.99 6.65 3.82
C GLU A 68 4.81 7.72 3.11
N VAL A 69 4.82 8.95 3.61
CA VAL A 69 5.62 10.06 3.06
C VAL A 69 7.11 9.72 3.06
N ALA A 70 7.63 9.22 4.19
CA ALA A 70 9.03 8.79 4.30
C ALA A 70 9.33 7.64 3.34
N ARG A 71 8.41 6.67 3.22
CA ARG A 71 8.50 5.57 2.27
C ARG A 71 8.52 6.09 0.83
N PHE A 72 7.69 7.06 0.46
CA PHE A 72 7.67 7.67 -0.87
C PHE A 72 8.97 8.41 -1.15
N ALA A 73 9.44 9.23 -0.20
CA ALA A 73 10.71 9.96 -0.30
C ALA A 73 11.90 9.01 -0.49
N TRP A 74 11.99 7.93 0.30
CA TRP A 74 13.05 6.93 0.17
C TRP A 74 12.95 6.06 -1.07
N ARG A 75 11.74 5.79 -1.56
CA ARG A 75 11.56 4.99 -2.78
C ARG A 75 12.04 5.72 -4.02
N GLY A 76 12.15 7.05 -3.96
CA GLY A 76 12.43 7.91 -5.10
C GLY A 76 11.33 7.80 -6.15
N THR A 77 10.87 8.92 -6.68
CA THR A 77 10.14 8.89 -7.94
C THR A 77 11.13 8.42 -9.00
N LEU A 78 11.26 7.11 -9.21
CA LEU A 78 11.95 6.58 -10.37
C LEU A 78 11.26 7.24 -11.57
N PRO A 79 11.95 8.04 -12.39
CA PRO A 79 11.44 8.34 -13.71
C PRO A 79 11.14 6.96 -14.29
N ASN A 80 9.89 6.69 -14.62
CA ASN A 80 9.56 5.51 -15.37
C ASN A 80 10.00 5.88 -16.80
N PRO A 81 11.18 5.46 -17.31
CA PRO A 81 11.40 5.58 -18.73
C PRO A 81 10.30 4.72 -19.35
N VAL A 82 9.27 5.38 -19.87
CA VAL A 82 8.34 4.79 -20.82
C VAL A 82 9.23 4.04 -21.79
N PRO A 83 9.16 2.69 -21.87
CA PRO A 83 9.96 2.00 -22.86
C PRO A 83 9.47 2.54 -24.20
N ALA A 84 10.30 3.36 -24.85
CA ALA A 84 10.06 3.81 -26.20
C ALA A 84 9.83 2.52 -26.98
N ARG A 85 8.57 2.32 -27.38
CA ARG A 85 8.14 1.14 -28.12
C ARG A 85 8.86 1.25 -29.46
N ALA A 86 10.08 0.71 -29.52
CA ALA A 86 10.89 0.71 -30.71
C ALA A 86 10.05 0.05 -31.78
N ASN A 87 9.59 0.88 -32.72
CA ASN A 87 8.68 0.50 -33.77
C ASN A 87 9.47 -0.39 -34.74
N LYS A 88 9.57 -1.68 -34.45
CA LYS A 88 10.24 -2.71 -35.28
C LYS A 88 9.48 -3.00 -36.59
N ARG A 89 8.71 -2.04 -37.11
CA ARG A 89 7.98 -2.15 -38.37
C ARG A 89 8.52 -1.25 -39.49
N ALA A 90 9.55 -0.45 -39.24
CA ALA A 90 10.14 0.43 -40.25
C ALA A 90 11.37 -0.14 -40.98
N LEU A 91 11.75 -1.40 -40.73
CA LEU A 91 12.95 -2.04 -41.31
C LEU A 91 12.60 -3.34 -42.06
N LEU A 92 11.52 -3.30 -42.85
CA LEU A 92 11.32 -4.28 -43.90
C LEU A 92 12.08 -3.78 -45.14
N PRO A 93 13.11 -4.49 -45.63
CA PRO A 93 13.71 -4.17 -46.91
C PRO A 93 12.66 -4.38 -48.00
N LEU A 94 12.42 -3.36 -48.81
CA LEU A 94 11.61 -3.49 -50.02
C LEU A 94 12.23 -4.57 -50.92
N PRO A 95 11.44 -5.49 -51.47
CA PRO A 95 11.95 -6.45 -52.44
C PRO A 95 12.51 -5.67 -53.64
N LYS A 96 13.76 -5.95 -54.00
CA LYS A 96 14.34 -5.55 -55.28
C LYS A 96 13.45 -6.14 -56.37
N GLN A 97 12.76 -5.27 -57.09
CA GLN A 97 12.05 -5.62 -58.29
C GLN A 97 13.10 -5.69 -59.40
N ASP A 98 13.61 -6.90 -59.62
CA ASP A 98 14.46 -7.18 -60.77
C ASP A 98 13.59 -7.14 -62.04
N ARG A 99 14.08 -6.32 -62.99
CA ARG A 99 13.68 -6.06 -64.39
C ARG A 99 12.50 -6.85 -64.98
#